data_AF-A0A2E4Y506-F1
#
_entry.id   AF-A0A2E4Y506-F1
#
_cell.length_a   1.000
_cell.length_b   1.000
_cell.length_c   1.000
_cell.angle_alpha   90.00
_cell.angle_beta   90.00
_cell.angle_gamma   90.00
#
_symmetry.space_group_name_H-M   'P 1'
#
loop_
_entity.id
_entity.type
_entity.pdbx_description
1 polymer ?
#
loop_
_entity_poly.entity_id
_entity_poly.type
_entity_poly.pdbx_seq_one_letter_code
_entity_poly.pdbx_strand_id
1 'polypeptide(L)'
;MATILKHKKTNEEYLLLGAGYGRSHGNYNLKDGEELGFFHNKTKPSTVEQTKLCVCKKNGTIEWFNCDDLEVYKVDGKTLDSIFG
;
A
#
# COMPACT_ATOMS: atom_id res chain seq x y z
N MET A 1 15.63 -7.37 3.85
CA MET A 1 15.07 -6.53 4.92
C MET A 1 13.56 -6.62 4.85
N ALA A 2 12.93 -7.23 5.84
CA ALA A 2 11.49 -7.36 5.94
C ALA A 2 10.95 -6.23 6.83
N THR A 3 10.08 -5.40 6.26
CA THR A 3 9.44 -4.30 6.98
C THR A 3 8.00 -4.68 7.29
N ILE A 4 7.64 -4.65 8.57
CA ILE A 4 6.27 -4.87 9.04
C ILE A 4 5.62 -3.52 9.26
N LEU A 5 4.52 -3.31 8.57
CA LEU A 5 3.63 -2.17 8.71
C LEU A 5 2.49 -2.51 9.65
N LYS A 6 1.92 -1.48 10.26
CA LYS A 6 0.76 -1.57 11.13
C LYS A 6 -0.31 -0.59 10.65
N HIS A 7 -1.57 -1.02 10.63
CA HIS A 7 -2.68 -0.15 10.31
C HIS A 7 -3.07 0.71 11.50
N LYS A 8 -3.12 2.03 11.31
CA LYS A 8 -3.34 2.98 12.41
C LYS A 8 -4.69 2.80 13.11
N LYS A 9 -5.73 2.38 12.38
CA LYS A 9 -7.09 2.22 12.94
C LYS A 9 -7.34 0.84 13.53
N THR A 10 -6.93 -0.22 12.84
CA THR A 10 -7.26 -1.60 13.24
C THR A 10 -6.13 -2.29 14.02
N ASN A 11 -4.93 -1.69 14.07
CA ASN A 11 -3.72 -2.29 14.63
C ASN A 11 -3.29 -3.61 13.97
N GLU A 12 -3.85 -3.94 12.80
CA GLU A 12 -3.43 -5.11 12.03
C GLU A 12 -2.02 -4.93 11.45
N GLU A 13 -1.26 -6.03 11.41
CA GLU A 13 0.11 -6.05 10.90
C GLU A 13 0.14 -6.60 9.46
N TYR A 14 0.93 -5.97 8.61
CA TYR A 14 1.13 -6.37 7.22
C TYR A 14 2.62 -6.38 6.86
N LEU A 15 3.01 -7.25 5.94
CA LEU A 15 4.35 -7.25 5.35
C LEU A 15 4.39 -6.29 4.16
N LEU A 16 5.32 -5.34 4.15
CA LEU A 16 5.53 -4.45 3.01
C LEU A 16 6.18 -5.23 1.85
N LEU A 17 5.52 -5.22 0.69
CA LEU A 17 6.07 -5.78 -0.56
C LEU A 17 6.66 -4.69 -1.47
N GLY A 18 6.09 -3.48 -1.45
CA GLY A 18 6.57 -2.37 -2.25
C GLY A 18 5.65 -1.16 -2.23
N ALA A 19 6.03 -0.12 -2.94
CA ALA A 19 5.24 1.10 -3.13
C ALA A 19 4.96 1.31 -4.62
N GLY A 20 3.82 1.92 -4.93
CA GLY A 20 3.44 2.28 -6.30
C GLY A 20 2.42 3.42 -6.32
N TYR A 21 2.15 3.94 -7.51
CA TYR A 21 1.11 4.95 -7.70
C TYR A 21 -0.19 4.26 -8.08
N GLY A 22 -1.16 4.26 -7.17
CA GLY A 22 -2.51 3.81 -7.48
C GLY A 22 -3.25 4.92 -8.19
N ARG A 23 -3.61 4.73 -9.47
CA ARG A 23 -4.43 5.69 -10.22
C ARG A 23 -5.88 5.57 -9.73
N SER A 24 -6.24 6.31 -8.68
CA SER A 24 -7.62 6.37 -8.21
C SER A 24 -8.48 7.06 -9.27
N HIS A 25 -9.23 6.27 -10.07
CA HIS A 25 -10.23 6.81 -10.96
C HIS A 25 -11.38 7.32 -10.09
N GLY A 26 -11.57 8.64 -10.05
CA GLY A 26 -12.82 9.21 -9.54
C GLY A 26 -13.99 8.59 -10.29
N ASN A 27 -14.96 8.05 -9.56
CA ASN A 27 -16.24 7.48 -10.00
C ASN A 27 -16.44 7.32 -11.52
N TYR A 28 -15.85 6.27 -12.08
CA TYR A 28 -16.38 5.65 -13.30
C TYR A 28 -16.60 4.18 -12.99
N ASN A 29 -17.81 3.71 -13.28
CA ASN A 29 -18.19 2.30 -13.21
C ASN A 29 -17.27 1.50 -14.14
N LEU A 30 -16.15 1.00 -13.63
CA LEU A 30 -15.30 0.06 -14.33
C LEU A 30 -15.82 -1.34 -14.01
N LYS A 31 -16.61 -1.86 -14.95
CA LYS A 31 -16.97 -3.27 -15.01
C LYS A 31 -15.71 -4.08 -15.21
N ASP A 32 -15.61 -5.17 -14.45
CA ASP A 32 -14.89 -6.41 -14.76
C ASP A 32 -13.56 -6.29 -15.51
N GLY A 33 -12.45 -6.41 -14.76
CA GLY A 33 -11.27 -7.11 -15.28
C GLY A 33 -10.13 -6.29 -15.89
N GLU A 34 -10.05 -4.98 -15.70
CA GLU A 34 -8.95 -4.19 -16.28
C GLU A 34 -7.74 -4.04 -15.34
N GLU A 35 -6.76 -4.90 -15.63
CA GLU A 35 -5.31 -4.70 -15.66
C GLU A 35 -4.57 -4.27 -14.39
N LEU A 36 -3.69 -5.18 -13.97
CA LEU A 36 -2.39 -4.95 -13.34
C LEU A 36 -1.74 -3.66 -13.87
N GLY A 37 -1.94 -2.56 -13.15
CA GLY A 37 -1.48 -1.23 -13.50
C GLY A 37 0.05 -1.08 -13.47
N PHE A 38 0.72 -1.61 -14.48
CA PHE A 38 2.13 -1.33 -14.81
C PHE A 38 2.28 -0.39 -16.01
N PHE A 39 1.24 -0.17 -16.81
CA PHE A 39 1.33 0.63 -18.04
C PHE A 39 0.54 1.94 -17.95
N HIS A 40 1.31 3.02 -17.81
CA HIS A 40 0.86 4.40 -17.85
C HIS A 40 0.29 4.75 -19.23
N ASN A 41 -1.00 5.05 -19.34
CA ASN A 41 -1.54 5.70 -20.53
C ASN A 41 -1.85 7.18 -20.26
N LYS A 42 -1.31 8.03 -21.14
CA LYS A 42 -1.28 9.48 -21.05
C LYS A 42 -2.65 10.07 -21.38
N THR A 43 -3.52 10.20 -20.39
CA THR A 43 -4.65 11.12 -20.46
C THR A 43 -4.77 11.84 -19.13
N LYS A 44 -4.73 13.18 -19.18
CA LYS A 44 -5.01 14.04 -18.03
C LYS A 44 -6.52 14.03 -17.78
N PRO A 45 -6.95 13.55 -16.61
CA PRO A 45 -7.86 14.32 -15.78
C PRO A 45 -7.19 14.58 -14.43
N SER A 46 -7.74 15.51 -13.66
CA SER A 46 -7.34 15.93 -12.31
C SER A 46 -7.32 14.73 -11.35
N THR A 47 -6.30 13.91 -11.47
CA THR A 47 -6.12 12.67 -10.73
C THR A 47 -5.17 13.02 -9.59
N VAL A 48 -5.69 13.05 -8.37
CA VAL A 48 -4.84 13.08 -7.19
C VAL A 48 -4.11 11.74 -7.20
N GLU A 49 -2.86 11.73 -7.67
CA GLU A 49 -2.01 10.56 -7.56
C GLU A 49 -1.85 10.25 -6.07
N GLN A 50 -2.47 9.16 -5.64
CA GLN A 50 -2.34 8.68 -4.27
C GLN A 50 -1.26 7.62 -4.24
N THR A 51 -0.18 7.90 -3.51
CA THR A 51 0.86 6.91 -3.23
C THR A 51 0.24 5.77 -2.44
N LYS A 52 0.35 4.55 -2.99
CA LYS A 52 -0.17 3.34 -2.36
C LYS A 52 0.98 2.39 -2.02
N LEU A 53 0.76 1.62 -0.96
CA LEU A 53 1.64 0.55 -0.52
C LEU A 53 1.00 -0.79 -0.86
N CYS A 54 1.79 -1.66 -1.49
CA CYS A 54 1.43 -3.06 -1.70
C CYS A 54 1.89 -3.85 -0.47
N VAL A 55 0.95 -4.51 0.19
CA VAL A 55 1.21 -5.25 1.43
C VAL A 55 0.66 -6.66 1.35
N CYS A 56 1.24 -7.56 2.14
CA CYS A 56 0.78 -8.93 2.30
C CYS A 56 0.24 -9.15 3.72
N LYS A 57 -0.96 -9.72 3.80
CA LYS A 57 -1.57 -10.18 5.05
C LYS A 57 -0.96 -11.49 5.53
N LYS A 58 -1.18 -11.83 6.81
CA LYS A 58 -0.71 -13.10 7.40
C LYS A 58 -1.25 -14.35 6.69
N ASN A 59 -2.41 -14.24 6.03
CA ASN A 59 -3.02 -15.32 5.25
C ASN A 59 -2.48 -15.40 3.80
N GLY A 60 -1.52 -14.57 3.41
CA GLY A 60 -0.96 -14.55 2.05
C GLY A 60 -1.72 -13.69 1.04
N THR A 61 -2.82 -13.03 1.45
CA THR A 61 -3.57 -12.11 0.57
C THR A 61 -2.80 -10.81 0.36
N ILE A 62 -2.73 -10.35 -0.89
CA ILE A 62 -2.10 -9.09 -1.28
C ILE A 62 -3.16 -7.99 -1.36
N GLU A 63 -2.91 -6.86 -0.71
CA GLU A 63 -3.81 -5.70 -0.70
C GLU A 63 -3.04 -4.39 -0.89
N TRP A 64 -3.77 -3.33 -1.27
CA TRP A 64 -3.22 -2.00 -1.49
C TRP A 64 -3.81 -1.01 -0.51
N PHE A 65 -2.95 -0.32 0.24
CA PHE A 65 -3.33 0.71 1.20
C PHE A 65 -2.80 2.09 0.79
N ASN A 66 -3.46 3.16 1.22
CA ASN A 66 -2.85 4.49 1.13
C ASN A 66 -1.70 4.59 2.14
N CYS A 67 -0.64 5.32 1.79
CA CYS A 67 0.49 5.52 2.70
C CYS A 67 0.09 6.12 4.06
N ASP A 68 -0.95 6.96 4.08
CA ASP A 68 -1.40 7.64 5.29
C ASP A 68 -2.07 6.71 6.31
N ASP A 69 -2.57 5.55 5.88
CA ASP A 69 -3.29 4.60 6.73
C ASP A 69 -2.35 3.64 7.49
N LEU A 70 -1.09 3.55 7.07
CA LEU A 70 -0.09 2.62 7.61
C LEU A 70 1.07 3.36 8.28
N GLU A 71 1.70 2.68 9.24
CA GLU A 71 2.95 3.11 9.87
C GLU A 71 3.95 1.96 9.95
N VAL A 72 5.24 2.26 9.94
CA VAL A 72 6.27 1.24 10.16
C VAL A 72 6.24 0.83 11.63
N TYR A 73 6.22 -0.46 11.90
CA TYR A 73 6.21 -0.99 13.27
C TYR A 73 7.47 -1.80 13.60
N LYS A 74 7.92 -2.66 12.68
CA LYS A 74 9.14 -3.47 12.85
C LYS A 74 9.95 -3.53 11.56
N VAL A 75 11.27 -3.65 11.72
CA VAL A 75 12.20 -3.93 10.63
C VAL A 75 13.06 -5.11 11.05
N ASP A 76 13.07 -6.17 10.23
CA ASP A 76 13.83 -7.41 10.49
C ASP A 76 13.56 -8.00 11.90
N GLY A 77 12.30 -7.93 12.35
CA GLY A 77 11.84 -8.46 13.65
C GLY A 77 12.09 -7.55 14.84
N LYS A 78 12.81 -6.44 14.68
CA LYS A 78 13.09 -5.44 15.73
C LYS A 78 12.05 -4.33 15.71
N THR A 79 11.58 -3.89 16.88
CA THR A 79 10.71 -2.72 17.00
C THR A 79 11.49 -1.43 16.77
N LEU A 80 10.81 -0.37 16.34
CA LEU A 80 11.47 0.92 16.07
C LEU A 80 12.24 1.46 17.27
N ASP A 81 11.72 1.32 18.50
CA ASP A 81 12.41 1.75 19.72
C ASP A 81 13.77 1.06 19.91
N SER A 82 13.90 -0.20 19.50
CA SER A 82 15.18 -0.93 19.59
C SER A 82 16.18 -0.60 18.48
N ILE A 83 15.74 0.11 17.44
CA ILE A 83 16.57 0.53 16.31
C ILE A 83 17.04 1.97 16.49
N PHE A 84 16.16 2.84 17.00
CA PHE A 84 16.39 4.28 17.10
C PHE A 84 16.53 4.81 18.54
N GLY A 85 16.18 4.02 19.55
CA GLY A 85 16.38 4.33 20.98
C GLY A 85 17.70 3.79 21.51
#